data_AF-A0A818XW80-F1
#
_entry.id   AF-A0A818XW80-F1
#
_cell.length_a   1.000
_cell.length_b   1.000
_cell.length_c   1.000
_cell.angle_alpha   90.00
_cell.angle_beta   90.00
_cell.angle_gamma   90.00
#
_symmetry.space_group_name_H-M   'P 1'
#
loop_
_entity.id
_entity.type
_entity.pdbx_description
1 polymer ?
#
loop_
_entity_poly.entity_id
_entity_poly.type
_entity_poly.pdbx_seq_one_letter_code
_entity_poly.pdbx_strand_id
1 'polypeptide(L)'
;MLLLLVTISRHTVTRIHKIICDTLEKVNDLTLTIDAWSHRRGRSFLGITCHFIDNKMVLQAFLIDFVRLKSPHTSDNIQRLTENILDHFSIKEKVYRIITDNASSMIKAYKFGLAVDEDHPMNDDQGDKLILSDHSTFDSCD
;
A
#
# COMPACT_ATOMS: atom_id res chain seq x y z
N MET A 1 7.34 -2.91 -35.95
CA MET A 1 7.22 -1.74 -35.05
C MET A 1 6.58 -2.09 -33.69
N LEU A 2 5.43 -2.77 -33.64
CA LEU A 2 4.78 -3.22 -32.38
C LEU A 2 5.64 -4.14 -31.49
N LEU A 3 6.39 -5.08 -32.08
CA LEU A 3 7.28 -5.97 -31.33
C LEU A 3 8.41 -5.21 -30.60
N LEU A 4 8.95 -4.15 -31.22
CA LEU A 4 10.02 -3.36 -30.61
C LEU A 4 9.50 -2.60 -29.38
N LEU A 5 8.30 -2.02 -29.47
CA LEU A 5 7.66 -1.29 -28.36
C LEU A 5 7.34 -2.22 -27.17
N VAL A 6 6.83 -3.42 -27.43
CA VAL A 6 6.54 -4.41 -26.37
C VAL A 6 7.84 -4.89 -25.73
N THR A 7 8.88 -5.15 -26.52
CA THR A 7 10.19 -5.57 -25.99
C THR A 7 10.88 -4.47 -25.20
N ILE A 8 10.88 -3.22 -25.68
CA ILE A 8 11.40 -2.05 -24.94
C ILE A 8 10.61 -1.88 -23.63
N SER A 9 9.28 -1.98 -23.68
CA SER A 9 8.44 -1.91 -22.48
C SER A 9 8.80 -3.00 -21.46
N ARG A 10 8.96 -4.26 -21.90
CA ARG A 10 9.39 -5.37 -21.04
C ARG A 10 10.78 -5.14 -20.44
N HIS A 11 11.74 -4.66 -21.22
CA HIS A 11 13.08 -4.33 -20.72
C HIS A 11 13.04 -3.19 -19.70
N THR A 12 12.27 -2.15 -19.96
CA THR A 12 12.14 -1.04 -19.00
C THR A 12 11.48 -1.49 -17.70
N VAL A 13 10.41 -2.29 -17.77
CA VAL A 13 9.71 -2.82 -16.58
C VAL A 13 10.64 -3.71 -15.77
N THR A 14 11.37 -4.63 -16.41
CA THR A 14 12.32 -5.50 -15.70
C THR A 14 13.47 -4.73 -15.07
N ARG A 15 13.98 -3.67 -15.73
CA ARG A 15 14.99 -2.78 -15.15
C ARG A 15 14.46 -2.02 -13.94
N ILE A 16 13.27 -1.45 -14.04
CA ILE A 16 12.63 -0.73 -12.92
C ILE A 16 12.38 -1.70 -11.76
N HIS A 17 11.84 -2.87 -12.03
CA HIS A 17 11.62 -3.91 -11.03
C HIS A 17 12.92 -4.26 -10.30
N LYS A 18 14.02 -4.47 -11.04
CA LYS A 18 15.32 -4.73 -10.45
C LYS A 18 15.80 -3.57 -9.55
N ILE A 19 15.66 -2.32 -10.01
CA ILE A 19 16.04 -1.14 -9.22
C ILE A 19 15.23 -1.07 -7.93
N ILE A 20 13.92 -1.33 -8.00
CA ILE A 20 13.04 -1.34 -6.84
C ILE A 20 13.48 -2.45 -5.86
N CYS A 21 13.67 -3.70 -6.32
CA CYS A 21 14.14 -4.80 -5.47
C CYS A 21 15.49 -4.48 -4.81
N ASP A 22 16.49 -4.07 -5.59
CA ASP A 22 17.84 -3.76 -5.09
C ASP A 22 17.83 -2.56 -4.09
N THR A 23 16.82 -1.68 -4.19
CA THR A 23 16.62 -0.56 -3.27
C THR A 23 15.93 -1.03 -1.99
N LEU A 24 14.83 -1.76 -2.11
CA LEU A 24 14.02 -2.25 -0.98
C LEU A 24 14.74 -3.31 -0.15
N GLU A 25 15.72 -4.02 -0.71
CA GLU A 25 16.59 -4.94 0.04
C GLU A 25 17.29 -4.22 1.22
N LYS A 26 17.69 -2.96 1.02
CA LYS A 26 18.45 -2.14 1.98
C LYS A 26 17.57 -1.38 2.96
N VAL A 27 16.26 -1.44 2.78
CA VAL A 27 15.27 -0.80 3.66
C VAL A 27 14.90 -1.80 4.75
N ASN A 28 14.88 -1.35 6.00
CA ASN A 28 14.44 -2.17 7.14
C ASN A 28 12.92 -2.15 7.27
N ASP A 29 12.36 -0.94 7.32
CA ASP A 29 10.94 -0.70 7.52
C ASP A 29 10.37 0.22 6.45
N LEU A 30 9.16 -0.08 5.99
CA LEU A 30 8.43 0.74 5.04
C LEU A 30 6.95 0.82 5.39
N THR A 31 6.31 1.90 4.95
CA THR A 31 4.86 2.09 5.03
C THR A 31 4.25 1.93 3.65
N LEU A 32 3.09 1.32 3.55
CA LEU A 32 2.33 1.21 2.31
C LEU A 32 1.18 2.20 2.31
N THR A 33 0.94 2.82 1.16
CA THR A 33 -0.36 3.40 0.85
C THR A 33 -1.03 2.54 -0.22
N ILE A 34 -2.25 2.08 0.06
CA ILE A 34 -3.00 1.23 -0.85
C ILE A 34 -4.29 1.94 -1.21
N ASP A 35 -4.48 2.15 -2.51
CA ASP A 35 -5.65 2.81 -3.07
C ASP A 35 -6.37 1.87 -4.04
N ALA A 36 -7.69 1.80 -3.93
CA ALA A 36 -8.54 0.99 -4.79
C ALA A 36 -9.69 1.83 -5.34
N TRP A 37 -9.77 1.93 -6.67
CA TRP A 37 -10.81 2.74 -7.31
C TRP A 37 -11.50 1.98 -8.46
N SER A 38 -12.72 2.42 -8.73
CA SER A 38 -13.53 1.97 -9.84
C SER A 38 -13.52 3.00 -10.97
N HIS A 39 -13.18 2.57 -12.17
CA HIS A 39 -13.44 3.29 -13.40
C HIS A 39 -14.93 3.15 -13.78
N ARG A 40 -15.52 4.23 -14.30
CA ARG A 40 -16.89 4.32 -14.88
C ARG A 40 -17.33 3.17 -15.81
N ARG A 41 -16.41 2.39 -16.37
CA ARG A 41 -16.69 1.25 -17.26
C ARG A 41 -16.74 -0.08 -16.51
N GLY A 42 -16.98 -0.06 -15.19
CA GLY A 42 -17.03 -1.24 -14.34
C GLY A 42 -15.70 -1.96 -14.20
N ARG A 43 -14.58 -1.23 -14.31
CA ARG A 43 -13.23 -1.80 -14.15
C ARG A 43 -12.61 -1.26 -12.88
N SER A 44 -11.90 -2.12 -12.20
CA SER A 44 -11.42 -1.87 -10.86
C SER A 44 -9.92 -2.02 -10.81
N PHE A 45 -9.25 -1.16 -10.05
CA PHE A 45 -7.80 -1.13 -9.96
C PHE A 45 -7.36 -1.04 -8.50
N LEU A 46 -6.15 -1.51 -8.25
CA LEU A 46 -5.45 -1.42 -6.97
C LEU A 46 -4.06 -0.87 -7.26
N GLY A 47 -3.70 0.21 -6.58
CA GLY A 47 -2.35 0.76 -6.56
C GLY A 47 -1.73 0.54 -5.20
N ILE A 48 -0.48 0.07 -5.17
CA ILE A 48 0.31 -0.09 -3.95
C ILE A 48 1.58 0.72 -4.09
N THR A 49 1.77 1.69 -3.20
CA THR A 49 2.97 2.51 -3.14
C THR A 49 3.65 2.30 -1.80
N CYS A 50 4.96 2.01 -1.80
CA CYS A 50 5.76 1.97 -0.59
C CYS A 50 6.42 3.33 -0.33
N HIS A 51 6.57 3.65 0.95
CA HIS A 51 7.19 4.87 1.45
C HIS A 51 8.20 4.52 2.52
N PHE A 52 9.40 5.08 2.43
CA PHE A 52 10.45 4.93 3.44
C PHE A 52 11.37 6.15 3.43
N ILE A 53 12.12 6.34 4.52
CA ILE A 53 13.15 7.37 4.61
C ILE A 53 14.49 6.73 4.27
N ASP A 54 15.22 7.29 3.30
CA ASP A 54 16.54 6.79 2.93
C ASP A 54 17.65 7.25 3.89
N ASN A 55 18.88 6.79 3.65
CA ASN A 55 20.05 7.16 4.45
C ASN A 55 20.44 8.65 4.37
N LYS A 56 19.82 9.42 3.47
CA LYS A 56 19.99 10.87 3.33
C LYS A 56 18.83 11.63 4.00
N MET A 57 17.99 10.95 4.77
CA MET A 57 16.81 11.51 5.42
C MET A 57 15.79 12.07 4.42
N VAL A 58 15.72 11.51 3.22
CA VAL A 58 14.76 11.90 2.18
C VAL A 58 13.64 10.87 2.11
N LEU A 59 12.40 11.35 2.11
CA LEU A 59 11.23 10.50 1.86
C LEU A 59 11.27 9.99 0.41
N GLN A 60 11.30 8.68 0.27
CA GLN A 60 11.19 7.98 -1.00
C GLN A 60 9.80 7.37 -1.14
N ALA A 61 9.27 7.39 -2.36
CA ALA A 61 7.99 6.78 -2.70
C ALA A 61 8.12 5.99 -4.00
N PHE A 62 7.81 4.70 -3.97
CA PHE A 62 7.84 3.83 -5.15
C PHE A 62 6.50 3.12 -5.34
N LEU A 63 5.97 3.19 -6.56
CA LEU A 63 4.85 2.35 -6.96
C LEU A 63 5.36 0.91 -7.09
N ILE A 64 4.92 0.05 -6.17
CA ILE A 64 5.28 -1.38 -6.16
C ILE A 64 4.53 -2.10 -7.26
N ASP A 65 3.21 -1.93 -7.29
CA ASP A 65 2.39 -2.53 -8.34
C ASP A 65 1.10 -1.73 -8.59
N PHE A 66 0.58 -1.91 -9.80
CA PHE A 66 -0.67 -1.38 -10.28
C PHE A 66 -1.42 -2.51 -10.99
N VAL A 67 -2.43 -3.06 -10.33
CA VAL A 67 -3.12 -4.27 -10.80
C VAL A 67 -4.59 -4.02 -11.04
N ARG A 68 -5.13 -4.71 -12.04
CA ARG A 68 -6.57 -4.74 -12.29
C ARG A 68 -7.24 -5.77 -11.36
N LEU A 69 -8.19 -5.31 -10.57
CA LEU A 69 -9.09 -6.16 -9.78
C LEU A 69 -10.15 -6.76 -10.73
N LYS A 70 -10.03 -8.05 -11.05
CA LYS A 70 -10.91 -8.75 -12.02
C LYS A 70 -12.17 -9.36 -11.39
N SER A 71 -12.18 -9.52 -10.07
CA SER A 71 -13.26 -10.08 -9.26
C SER A 71 -13.95 -8.94 -8.47
N PRO A 72 -15.19 -9.09 -7.96
CA PRO A 72 -15.79 -8.09 -7.09
C PRO A 72 -14.82 -7.59 -6.01
N HIS A 73 -14.94 -6.30 -5.68
CA HIS A 73 -14.16 -5.57 -4.66
C HIS A 73 -14.44 -6.10 -3.25
N THR A 74 -14.18 -7.38 -3.01
CA THR A 74 -14.20 -7.95 -1.67
C THR A 74 -12.89 -7.61 -0.99
N SER A 75 -12.97 -7.38 0.32
CA SER A 75 -11.82 -7.20 1.20
C SER A 75 -10.77 -8.29 1.00
N ASP A 76 -11.23 -9.53 0.89
CA ASP A 76 -10.38 -10.72 0.80
C ASP A 76 -9.56 -10.74 -0.50
N ASN A 77 -10.15 -10.28 -1.61
CA ASN A 77 -9.43 -10.19 -2.89
C ASN A 77 -8.35 -9.11 -2.84
N ILE A 78 -8.63 -7.98 -2.18
CA ILE A 78 -7.66 -6.90 -2.00
C ILE A 78 -6.50 -7.41 -1.14
N GLN A 79 -6.80 -8.00 0.02
CA GLN A 79 -5.78 -8.51 0.94
C GLN A 79 -4.90 -9.58 0.29
N ARG A 80 -5.52 -10.58 -0.35
CA ARG A 80 -4.78 -11.66 -1.03
C ARG A 80 -3.87 -11.13 -2.16
N LEU A 81 -4.34 -10.16 -2.94
CA LEU A 81 -3.51 -9.57 -3.99
C LEU A 81 -2.35 -8.78 -3.41
N THR A 82 -2.59 -7.98 -2.37
CA THR A 82 -1.54 -7.28 -1.64
C THR A 82 -0.50 -8.27 -1.12
N GLU A 83 -0.90 -9.34 -0.42
CA GLU A 83 0.03 -10.35 0.11
C GLU A 83 0.91 -10.97 -0.98
N ASN A 84 0.32 -11.40 -2.11
CA ASN A 84 1.09 -11.95 -3.22
C ASN A 84 2.11 -10.94 -3.78
N ILE A 85 1.75 -9.66 -3.84
CA ILE A 85 2.65 -8.59 -4.29
C ILE A 85 3.78 -8.41 -3.27
N LEU A 86 3.48 -8.36 -1.97
CA LEU A 86 4.51 -8.21 -0.94
C LEU A 86 5.49 -9.40 -0.91
N ASP A 87 4.98 -10.61 -1.11
CA ASP A 87 5.81 -11.82 -1.23
C ASP A 87 6.68 -11.77 -2.50
N HIS A 88 6.12 -11.31 -3.63
CA HIS A 88 6.88 -11.17 -4.89
C HIS A 88 8.07 -10.22 -4.75
N PHE A 89 7.91 -9.13 -4.00
CA PHE A 89 8.98 -8.17 -3.72
C PHE A 89 9.81 -8.53 -2.48
N SER A 90 9.45 -9.60 -1.74
CA SER A 90 10.11 -10.01 -0.49
C SER A 90 10.16 -8.90 0.57
N ILE A 91 9.07 -8.15 0.70
CA ILE A 91 8.96 -6.99 1.60
C ILE A 91 7.88 -7.14 2.68
N LYS A 92 7.18 -8.27 2.74
CA LYS A 92 6.08 -8.49 3.69
C LYS A 92 6.47 -8.20 5.14
N GLU A 93 7.59 -8.77 5.59
CA GLU A 93 8.12 -8.58 6.95
C GLU A 93 8.68 -7.18 7.22
N LYS A 94 8.78 -6.33 6.18
CA LYS A 94 9.27 -4.95 6.28
C LYS A 94 8.12 -3.94 6.41
N VAL A 95 6.88 -4.38 6.29
CA VAL A 95 5.71 -3.50 6.31
C VAL A 95 5.41 -3.09 7.74
N TYR A 96 5.77 -1.87 8.10
CA TYR A 96 5.46 -1.28 9.40
C TYR A 96 3.99 -0.83 9.51
N ARG A 97 3.45 -0.25 8.44
CA ARG A 97 2.09 0.28 8.43
C ARG A 97 1.47 0.24 7.04
N ILE A 98 0.15 0.07 6.99
CA ILE A 98 -0.66 0.24 5.78
C ILE A 98 -1.63 1.40 6.00
N ILE A 99 -1.68 2.31 5.02
CA ILE A 99 -2.57 3.46 4.96
C ILE A 99 -3.52 3.26 3.78
N THR A 100 -4.81 3.40 4.01
CA THR A 100 -5.83 3.25 2.97
C THR A 100 -6.85 4.38 3.04
N ASP A 101 -7.71 4.48 2.03
CA ASP A 101 -8.91 5.29 2.14
C ASP A 101 -9.91 4.69 3.15
N ASN A 102 -10.98 5.46 3.43
CA ASN A 102 -12.05 5.07 4.33
C ASN A 102 -13.18 4.29 3.61
N ALA A 103 -12.92 3.72 2.42
CA ALA A 103 -13.93 2.94 1.73
C ALA A 103 -14.20 1.64 2.51
N SER A 104 -15.47 1.24 2.62
CA SER A 104 -15.87 0.07 3.41
C SER A 104 -15.13 -1.23 3.03
N SER A 105 -14.75 -1.39 1.75
CA SER A 105 -13.94 -2.52 1.28
C SER A 105 -12.51 -2.47 1.80
N MET A 106 -11.91 -1.29 1.88
CA MET A 106 -10.54 -1.08 2.37
C MET A 106 -10.47 -1.23 3.88
N ILE A 107 -11.42 -0.61 4.60
CA ILE A 107 -11.55 -0.81 6.05
C ILE A 107 -11.65 -2.30 6.36
N LYS A 108 -12.51 -3.05 5.67
CA LYS A 108 -12.66 -4.50 5.91
C LYS A 108 -11.39 -5.29 5.57
N ALA A 109 -10.65 -4.90 4.52
CA ALA A 109 -9.42 -5.57 4.12
C ALA A 109 -8.29 -5.41 5.15
N TYR A 110 -8.26 -4.30 5.89
CA TYR A 110 -7.17 -3.96 6.80
C TYR A 110 -7.61 -3.66 8.24
N LYS A 111 -8.86 -4.02 8.61
CA LYS A 111 -9.45 -3.78 9.94
C LYS A 111 -8.67 -4.43 11.08
N PHE A 112 -7.97 -5.52 10.76
CA PHE A 112 -7.16 -6.30 11.68
C PHE A 112 -5.73 -6.44 11.13
N GLY A 113 -5.23 -5.38 10.47
CA GLY A 113 -4.03 -5.35 9.63
C GLY A 113 -2.96 -6.38 10.02
N LEU A 114 -2.52 -7.15 9.02
CA LEU A 114 -1.40 -8.10 9.03
C LEU A 114 -0.66 -8.13 10.37
N ALA A 115 -0.91 -9.19 11.16
CA ALA A 115 -0.39 -9.40 12.51
C ALA A 115 1.01 -8.76 12.69
N VAL A 116 1.02 -7.56 13.24
CA VAL A 116 2.22 -6.96 13.80
C VAL A 116 2.31 -7.61 15.16
N ASP A 117 3.30 -8.48 15.37
CA ASP A 117 3.59 -9.01 16.69
C ASP A 117 3.81 -7.81 17.63
N GLU A 118 3.02 -7.72 18.69
CA GLU A 118 2.94 -6.63 19.68
C GLU A 118 4.22 -6.43 20.52
N ASP A 119 5.39 -6.86 20.04
CA ASP A 119 6.63 -6.93 20.83
C ASP A 119 7.70 -5.90 20.44
N HIS A 120 7.34 -4.79 19.79
CA HIS A 120 8.25 -3.65 19.69
C HIS A 120 7.96 -2.62 20.81
N PRO A 121 8.74 -2.61 21.92
CA PRO A 121 8.54 -1.63 22.97
C PRO A 121 8.82 -0.24 22.43
N MET A 122 7.75 0.53 22.26
CA MET A 122 7.81 1.97 22.08
C MET A 122 8.36 2.58 23.37
N ASN A 123 9.59 3.07 23.34
CA ASN A 123 10.08 3.98 24.37
C ASN A 123 9.18 5.22 24.36
N ASP A 124 8.60 5.46 25.53
CA ASP A 124 7.78 6.58 25.91
C ASP A 124 8.61 7.87 25.93
N ASP A 125 8.53 8.66 24.86
CA ASP A 125 8.72 10.10 24.96
C ASP A 125 7.45 10.83 24.55
N GLN A 126 6.74 11.20 25.61
CA GLN A 126 5.58 12.08 25.78
C GLN A 126 5.16 13.00 24.63
N GLY A 127 3.86 12.95 24.27
CA GLY A 127 3.08 14.15 23.92
C GLY A 127 2.46 14.21 22.52
N ASP A 128 1.32 13.55 22.30
CA ASP A 128 0.02 14.24 22.11
C ASP A 128 -1.08 13.25 21.69
N LYS A 129 -2.20 13.33 22.39
CA LYS A 129 -3.33 12.40 22.30
C LYS A 129 -4.32 12.90 21.24
N LEU A 130 -4.13 12.54 19.98
CA LEU A 130 -5.17 12.73 18.95
C LEU A 130 -6.12 11.53 18.95
N ILE A 131 -7.08 11.55 19.87
CA ILE A 131 -8.26 10.70 19.79
C ILE A 131 -9.13 11.26 18.66
N LEU A 132 -9.22 10.52 17.55
CA LEU A 132 -10.32 10.68 16.60
C LEU A 132 -11.58 10.11 17.28
N SER A 133 -12.29 10.98 17.98
CA SER A 133 -13.62 10.69 18.51
C SER A 133 -14.63 10.79 17.38
N ASP A 134 -15.20 9.65 16.99
CA ASP A 134 -16.52 9.60 16.37
C ASP A 134 -17.56 10.10 17.39
N HIS A 135 -18.29 11.15 17.05
CA HIS A 135 -19.71 11.24 17.35
C HIS A 135 -20.39 12.21 16.38
N SER A 136 -21.23 11.63 15.54
CA SER A 136 -22.33 12.28 14.85
C SER A 136 -23.17 13.14 15.80
N THR A 137 -23.33 14.42 15.49
CA THR A 137 -24.57 15.16 15.77
C THR A 137 -25.06 15.78 14.47
N PHE A 138 -26.16 15.20 14.00
CA PHE A 138 -27.20 15.85 13.26
C PHE A 138 -27.53 17.20 13.91
N ASP A 139 -27.43 18.29 13.15
CA ASP A 139 -28.42 19.36 13.21
C ASP A 139 -28.40 20.17 11.91
N SER A 140 -29.57 20.19 11.28
CA SER A 140 -30.02 21.18 10.32
C SER A 140 -30.17 22.55 11.00
N CYS A 141 -29.82 23.63 10.32
CA CYS A 141 -30.67 24.82 10.16
C CYS A 141 -30.03 25.86 9.21
N ASP A 142 -30.92 26.40 8.37
CA ASP A 142 -30.90 27.59 7.51
C ASP A 142 -29.86 27.74 6.37
#